data_AF-A0A1I7CZE1-F1
#
_entry.id   AF-A0A1I7CZE1-F1
#
_cell.length_a   1.000
_cell.length_b   1.000
_cell.length_c   1.000
_cell.angle_alpha   90.00
_cell.angle_beta   90.00
_cell.angle_gamma   90.00
#
_symmetry.space_group_name_H-M   'P 1'
#
loop_
_entity.id
_entity.type
_entity.pdbx_description
1 polymer ?
#
loop_
_entity_poly.entity_id
_entity_poly.type
_entity_poly.pdbx_seq_one_letter_code
_entity_poly.pdbx_strand_id
1 'polypeptide(L)'
;MTAVPSPSAVSAPPAPAPAPVPSPTRLLDVRTVYAEPAALESARGREVPARFPGAEVVEVPSHWQIPELNGNEGNVERWVRVKTETLVLGVKKSLSARPNSRSSNWIAPSTANGCAMACDDFPLMYL
;
A
#
# COMPACT_ATOMS: atom_id res chain seq x y z
N MET A 1 5.60 38.91 57.56
CA MET A 1 6.08 38.17 56.37
C MET A 1 5.00 37.18 56.00
N THR A 2 4.08 37.55 55.12
CA THR A 2 2.97 36.69 54.67
C THR A 2 3.20 36.37 53.21
N ALA A 3 3.36 35.08 52.89
CA ALA A 3 3.60 34.58 51.55
C ALA A 3 2.32 34.66 50.70
N VAL A 4 2.45 35.13 49.46
CA VAL A 4 1.39 35.09 48.44
C VAL A 4 1.34 33.68 47.87
N PRO A 5 0.17 33.01 47.78
CA PRO A 5 0.08 31.70 47.15
C PRO A 5 0.17 31.80 45.62
N SER A 6 0.92 30.86 45.04
CA SER A 6 1.13 30.71 43.60
C SER A 6 -0.16 30.23 42.90
N PRO A 7 -0.50 30.72 41.70
CA PRO A 7 -1.68 30.24 40.98
C PRO A 7 -1.42 28.84 40.42
N SER A 8 -2.24 27.87 40.81
CA SER A 8 -2.26 26.53 40.24
C SER A 8 -2.63 26.59 38.75
N ALA A 9 -1.82 25.96 37.90
CA ALA A 9 -2.09 25.82 36.47
C ALA A 9 -3.34 24.95 36.25
N VAL A 10 -4.37 25.51 35.63
CA VAL A 10 -5.52 24.75 35.13
C VAL A 10 -5.06 23.99 33.89
N SER A 11 -5.06 22.66 33.97
CA SER A 11 -4.75 21.81 32.83
C SER A 11 -5.81 21.97 31.75
N ALA A 12 -5.40 22.28 30.51
CA ALA A 12 -6.29 22.30 29.37
C ALA A 12 -6.89 20.90 29.13
N PRO A 13 -8.16 20.81 28.67
CA PRO A 13 -8.75 19.52 28.33
C PRO A 13 -7.99 18.86 27.18
N PRO A 14 -7.88 17.52 27.16
CA PRO A 14 -7.23 16.81 26.07
C PRO A 14 -7.93 17.12 24.75
N ALA A 15 -7.15 17.34 23.70
CA ALA A 15 -7.65 17.55 22.35
C ALA A 15 -8.59 16.39 21.95
N PRO A 16 -9.67 16.65 21.19
CA PRO A 16 -10.56 15.61 20.72
C PRO A 16 -9.78 14.57 19.92
N ALA A 17 -10.08 13.29 20.18
CA ALA A 17 -9.50 12.19 19.41
C ALA A 17 -9.72 12.42 17.91
N PRO A 18 -8.74 12.11 17.04
CA PRO A 18 -8.91 12.27 15.60
C PRO A 18 -10.15 11.48 15.16
N ALA A 19 -10.96 12.09 14.29
CA ALA A 19 -12.11 11.43 13.69
C ALA A 19 -11.69 10.10 13.03
N PRO A 20 -12.55 9.06 13.05
CA PRO A 20 -12.21 7.77 12.45
C PRO A 20 -11.83 7.98 10.98
N VAL A 21 -10.58 7.66 10.65
CA VAL A 21 -10.12 7.61 9.27
C VAL A 21 -10.92 6.52 8.54
N PRO A 22 -11.48 6.79 7.35
CA PRO A 22 -12.21 5.77 6.60
C PRO A 22 -11.29 4.59 6.30
N SER A 23 -11.76 3.38 6.61
CA SER A 23 -11.02 2.13 6.41
C SER A 23 -10.61 1.94 4.95
N PRO A 24 -9.42 1.38 4.66
CA PRO A 24 -8.97 1.06 3.29
C PRO A 24 -9.88 0.05 2.56
N THR A 25 -10.82 -0.55 3.27
CA THR A 25 -11.74 -1.61 2.84
C THR A 25 -12.85 -1.20 1.86
N ARG A 26 -13.00 0.09 1.48
CA ARG A 26 -14.00 0.44 0.45
C ARG A 26 -13.57 0.13 -0.98
N LEU A 27 -12.26 0.12 -1.26
CA LEU A 27 -11.72 -0.12 -2.61
C LEU A 27 -10.85 -1.36 -2.69
N LEU A 28 -10.13 -1.69 -1.61
CA LEU A 28 -9.25 -2.86 -1.53
C LEU A 28 -9.82 -3.85 -0.51
N ASP A 29 -10.09 -5.07 -0.96
CA ASP A 29 -10.46 -6.20 -0.10
C ASP A 29 -9.28 -7.17 -0.08
N VAL A 30 -8.11 -6.73 0.41
CA VAL A 30 -6.87 -7.51 0.32
C VAL A 30 -7.01 -8.81 1.11
N ARG A 31 -6.94 -9.94 0.40
CA ARG A 31 -7.00 -11.31 0.95
C ARG A 31 -5.66 -12.02 0.90
N THR A 32 -4.80 -11.65 -0.05
CA THR A 32 -3.48 -12.24 -0.22
C THR A 32 -2.45 -11.14 -0.42
N VAL A 33 -1.37 -11.22 0.34
CA VAL A 33 -0.18 -10.38 0.22
C VAL A 33 0.99 -11.27 -0.19
N TYR A 34 1.42 -11.20 -1.44
CA TYR A 34 2.70 -11.79 -1.83
C TYR A 34 3.82 -10.86 -1.41
N ALA A 35 4.84 -11.36 -0.74
CA ALA A 35 5.93 -10.51 -0.25
C ALA A 35 7.31 -11.12 -0.48
N GLU A 36 8.26 -10.32 -0.96
CA GLU A 36 9.67 -10.69 -0.83
C GLU A 36 10.06 -10.66 0.67
N PRO A 37 10.88 -11.62 1.16
CA PRO A 37 11.29 -11.63 2.57
C PRO A 37 11.92 -10.31 3.02
N ALA A 38 12.82 -9.76 2.20
CA ALA A 38 13.46 -8.47 2.46
C ALA A 38 12.48 -7.28 2.48
N ALA A 39 11.31 -7.39 1.83
CA ALA A 39 10.27 -6.38 1.94
C ALA A 39 9.65 -6.37 3.35
N LEU A 40 9.36 -7.55 3.92
CA LEU A 40 8.78 -7.72 5.26
C LEU A 40 9.73 -7.30 6.39
N GLU A 41 11.04 -7.27 6.16
CA GLU A 41 12.01 -6.79 7.15
C GLU A 41 11.96 -5.26 7.33
N SER A 42 11.53 -4.53 6.29
CA SER A 42 11.44 -3.08 6.31
C SER A 42 10.35 -2.58 7.26
N ALA A 43 10.50 -1.35 7.79
CA ALA A 43 9.45 -0.73 8.62
C ALA A 43 8.12 -0.67 7.87
N ARG A 44 8.15 -0.22 6.61
CA ARG A 44 6.95 -0.10 5.78
C ARG A 44 6.34 -1.45 5.44
N GLY A 45 7.15 -2.47 5.17
CA GLY A 45 6.67 -3.80 4.84
C GLY A 45 6.01 -4.52 6.01
N ARG A 46 6.29 -4.14 7.26
CA ARG A 46 5.54 -4.61 8.44
C ARG A 46 4.23 -3.86 8.63
N GLU A 47 4.21 -2.56 8.36
CA GLU A 47 3.00 -1.74 8.47
C GLU A 47 1.90 -2.14 7.50
N VAL A 48 2.26 -2.60 6.29
CA VAL A 48 1.27 -2.85 5.23
C VAL A 48 0.38 -4.07 5.55
N PRO A 49 0.92 -5.28 5.86
CA PRO A 49 0.10 -6.41 6.28
C PRO A 49 -0.70 -6.13 7.56
N ALA A 50 -0.16 -5.33 8.48
CA ALA A 50 -0.87 -4.92 9.70
C ALA A 50 -2.17 -4.12 9.42
N ARG A 51 -2.31 -3.51 8.24
CA ARG A 51 -3.55 -2.84 7.81
C ARG A 51 -4.61 -3.82 7.29
N PHE A 52 -4.21 -5.05 6.98
CA PHE A 52 -5.06 -6.11 6.42
C PHE A 52 -4.88 -7.40 7.25
N PRO A 53 -5.29 -7.40 8.54
CA PRO A 53 -4.99 -8.50 9.45
C PRO A 53 -5.62 -9.85 9.07
N GLY A 54 -6.60 -9.86 8.16
CA GLY A 54 -7.20 -11.08 7.62
C GLY A 54 -6.57 -11.58 6.32
N ALA A 55 -5.57 -10.88 5.79
CA ALA A 55 -4.90 -11.29 4.56
C ALA A 55 -3.84 -12.37 4.85
N GLU A 56 -3.81 -13.40 3.99
CA GLU A 56 -2.73 -14.37 3.97
C GLU A 56 -1.45 -13.73 3.42
N VAL A 57 -0.32 -13.93 4.08
CA VAL A 57 0.99 -13.46 3.61
C VAL A 57 1.76 -14.65 3.03
N VAL A 58 2.11 -14.57 1.75
CA VAL A 58 2.84 -15.60 1.01
C VAL A 58 4.20 -15.05 0.62
N GLU A 59 5.28 -15.65 1.13
CA GLU A 59 6.63 -15.24 0.76
C GLU A 59 6.97 -15.72 -0.65
N VAL A 60 7.51 -14.82 -1.49
CA VAL A 60 7.92 -15.11 -2.87
C VAL A 60 9.35 -14.66 -3.12
N PRO A 61 10.11 -15.35 -3.98
CA PRO A 61 11.49 -14.99 -4.28
C PRO A 61 11.61 -13.70 -5.10
N SER A 62 10.55 -13.30 -5.81
CA SER A 62 10.54 -12.11 -6.67
C SER A 62 9.14 -11.54 -6.80
N HIS A 63 8.98 -10.25 -6.48
CA HIS A 63 7.72 -9.52 -6.66
C HIS A 63 7.30 -9.35 -8.12
N TRP A 64 8.19 -9.64 -9.07
CA TRP A 64 7.95 -9.49 -10.51
C TRP A 64 7.59 -10.82 -11.19
N GLN A 65 7.90 -11.95 -10.56
CA GLN A 65 7.79 -13.28 -11.15
C GLN A 65 6.98 -14.19 -10.22
N ILE A 66 5.68 -13.90 -10.15
CA ILE A 66 4.69 -14.66 -9.38
C ILE A 66 3.82 -15.44 -10.39
N PRO A 67 4.04 -16.75 -10.60
CA PRO A 67 3.33 -17.55 -11.60
C PRO A 67 1.81 -17.52 -11.46
N GLU A 68 1.31 -17.38 -10.23
CA GLU A 68 -0.11 -17.31 -9.91
C GLU A 68 -0.77 -16.03 -10.46
N LEU A 69 0.03 -14.99 -10.75
CA LEU A 69 -0.43 -13.68 -11.24
C LEU A 69 -0.01 -13.40 -12.69
N ASN A 70 1.18 -13.81 -13.09
CA ASN A 70 1.77 -13.50 -14.39
C ASN A 70 1.71 -14.72 -15.32
N GLY A 71 1.07 -14.58 -16.49
CA GLY A 71 0.91 -15.66 -17.48
C GLY A 71 -0.13 -16.72 -17.10
N ASN A 72 -1.01 -16.43 -16.13
CA ASN A 72 -2.07 -17.33 -15.71
C ASN A 72 -3.38 -17.01 -16.46
N GLU A 73 -3.66 -17.77 -17.52
CA GLU A 73 -4.86 -17.58 -18.35
C GLU A 73 -6.17 -17.78 -17.57
N GLY A 74 -6.14 -18.56 -16.48
CA GLY A 74 -7.28 -18.79 -15.60
C GLY A 74 -7.71 -17.55 -14.80
N ASN A 75 -6.88 -16.50 -14.76
CA ASN A 75 -7.23 -15.25 -14.07
C ASN A 75 -8.06 -14.29 -14.91
N VAL A 76 -8.27 -14.53 -16.22
CA VAL A 76 -9.00 -13.60 -17.10
C VAL A 76 -10.41 -13.33 -16.57
N GLU A 77 -11.16 -14.38 -16.22
CA GLU A 77 -12.52 -14.26 -15.70
C GLU A 77 -12.58 -13.57 -14.32
N ARG A 78 -11.47 -13.61 -13.58
CA ARG A 78 -11.36 -13.07 -12.21
C ARG A 78 -10.53 -11.78 -12.14
N TRP A 79 -10.07 -11.24 -13.26
CA TRP A 79 -9.02 -10.21 -13.29
C TRP A 79 -9.31 -8.99 -12.39
N VAL A 80 -10.56 -8.52 -12.37
CA VAL A 80 -10.99 -7.40 -11.52
C VAL A 80 -10.83 -7.74 -10.03
N ARG A 81 -11.16 -8.96 -9.61
CA ARG A 81 -10.97 -9.38 -8.20
C ARG A 81 -9.50 -9.51 -7.84
N VAL A 82 -8.66 -10.01 -8.74
CA VAL A 82 -7.21 -10.08 -8.49
C VAL A 82 -6.65 -8.68 -8.18
N LYS A 83 -7.12 -7.64 -8.89
CA LYS A 83 -6.71 -6.25 -8.66
C LYS A 83 -7.13 -5.67 -7.30
N THR A 84 -8.23 -6.15 -6.71
CA THR A 84 -8.75 -5.63 -5.43
C THR A 84 -8.35 -6.50 -4.24
N GLU A 85 -8.11 -7.80 -4.48
CA GLU A 85 -7.86 -8.81 -3.43
C GLU A 85 -6.38 -9.16 -3.27
N THR A 86 -5.53 -8.89 -4.27
CA THR A 86 -4.11 -9.23 -4.23
C THR A 86 -3.23 -7.99 -4.09
N LEU A 87 -2.34 -8.01 -3.10
CA LEU A 87 -1.27 -7.02 -2.94
C LEU A 87 0.09 -7.71 -3.08
N VAL A 88 1.05 -7.02 -3.71
CA VAL A 88 2.42 -7.51 -3.83
C VAL A 88 3.39 -6.53 -3.19
N LEU A 89 4.22 -7.00 -2.27
CA LEU A 89 5.28 -6.26 -1.60
C LEU A 89 6.64 -6.73 -2.11
N GLY A 90 7.41 -5.79 -2.64
CA GLY A 90 8.74 -6.08 -3.19
C GLY A 90 9.74 -4.99 -2.85
N VAL A 91 11.02 -5.33 -2.97
CA VAL A 91 12.11 -4.37 -2.82
C VAL A 91 12.42 -3.75 -4.18
N LYS A 92 12.40 -2.41 -4.25
CA LYS A 92 12.81 -1.68 -5.45
C LYS A 92 14.33 -1.76 -5.60
N LYS A 93 14.80 -2.58 -6.54
CA LYS A 93 16.23 -2.83 -6.78
C LYS A 93 16.97 -1.71 -7.52
N SER A 94 16.26 -0.83 -8.22
CA SER A 94 16.83 0.27 -9.00
C SER A 94 16.05 1.56 -8.81
N LEU A 95 16.77 2.64 -8.51
CA LEU A 95 16.22 3.99 -8.35
C LEU A 95 16.69 4.85 -9.51
N SER A 96 15.90 4.88 -10.58
CA SER A 96 16.13 5.76 -11.72
C SER A 96 14.92 6.66 -11.95
N ALA A 97 15.18 7.95 -12.16
CA ALA A 97 14.20 8.90 -12.65
C ALA A 97 14.31 8.97 -14.18
N ARG A 98 13.19 8.82 -14.89
CA ARG A 98 13.16 8.91 -16.36
C ARG A 98 12.68 10.29 -16.81
N PRO A 99 13.26 10.88 -17.88
CA PRO A 99 12.75 12.13 -18.42
C PRO A 99 11.27 12.01 -18.80
N ASN A 100 10.54 13.10 -18.61
CA ASN A 100 9.16 13.27 -19.06
C ASN A 100 9.01 14.71 -19.58
N SER A 101 8.12 14.91 -20.54
CA SER A 101 7.82 16.26 -21.07
C SER A 101 6.32 16.55 -21.11
N ARG A 102 5.49 15.60 -20.71
CA ARG A 102 4.02 15.75 -20.77
C ARG A 102 3.47 16.43 -19.54
N SER A 103 3.84 15.97 -18.35
CA SER A 103 3.24 16.37 -17.08
C SER A 103 4.26 16.75 -16.00
N SER A 104 5.53 16.42 -16.21
CA SER A 104 6.65 16.70 -15.31
C SER A 104 7.94 16.67 -16.11
N ASN A 105 9.04 17.22 -15.59
CA ASN A 105 10.36 17.07 -16.20
C ASN A 105 10.95 15.67 -16.02
N TRP A 106 10.59 14.99 -14.91
CA TRP A 106 11.06 13.66 -14.55
C TRP A 106 9.94 12.84 -13.93
N ILE A 107 9.98 11.52 -14.14
CA ILE A 107 9.12 10.56 -13.45
C ILE A 107 9.95 9.85 -12.41
N ALA A 108 9.54 10.00 -11.15
CA ALA A 108 10.20 9.40 -10.01
C ALA A 108 10.21 7.86 -10.11
N PRO A 109 11.18 7.18 -9.48
CA PRO A 109 11.13 5.75 -9.32
C PRO A 109 9.79 5.34 -8.69
N SER A 110 9.06 4.47 -9.37
CA SER A 110 7.72 4.09 -8.93
C SER A 110 7.75 3.42 -7.55
N THR A 111 7.00 3.99 -6.60
CA THR A 111 6.80 3.48 -5.24
C THR A 111 5.65 2.47 -5.14
N ALA A 112 4.83 2.34 -6.20
CA ALA A 112 3.74 1.39 -6.32
C ALA A 112 3.41 1.15 -7.80
N ASN A 113 3.19 -0.10 -8.21
CA ASN A 113 2.77 -0.45 -9.56
C ASN A 113 1.45 -1.23 -9.49
N GLY A 114 0.57 -1.00 -10.46
CA GLY A 114 -0.78 -1.58 -10.48
C GLY A 114 -1.88 -0.62 -10.03
N CYS A 115 -3.14 -1.01 -10.25
CA CYS A 115 -4.33 -0.25 -9.89
C CYS A 115 -5.46 -1.21 -9.53
N ALA A 116 -6.27 -0.84 -8.53
CA ALA A 116 -7.45 -1.60 -8.11
C ALA A 116 -8.63 -1.48 -9.09
N MET A 117 -8.60 -0.48 -9.98
CA MET A 117 -9.70 -0.18 -10.90
C MET A 117 -9.49 -0.87 -12.26
N ALA A 118 -10.61 -1.11 -12.94
CA ALA A 118 -10.66 -1.59 -14.32
C ALA A 118 -11.19 -0.46 -15.21
N CYS A 119 -10.27 0.37 -15.73
CA CYS A 119 -10.63 1.37 -16.73
C CYS A 119 -10.77 0.68 -18.10
N ASP A 120 -11.85 0.95 -18.82
CA ASP A 120 -12.15 0.31 -20.12
C ASP A 120 -11.12 0.62 -21.21
N ASP A 121 -10.31 1.68 -21.03
CA ASP A 121 -9.24 2.10 -21.96
C ASP A 121 -7.88 1.45 -21.66
N PHE A 122 -7.82 0.46 -20.75
CA PHE A 122 -6.66 -0.42 -20.71
C PHE A 122 -6.81 -1.41 -21.87
N PRO A 123 -5.95 -1.36 -22.89
CA PRO A 123 -6.03 -2.37 -23.93
C PRO A 123 -5.85 -3.73 -23.25
N LEU A 124 -6.65 -4.70 -23.68
CA LEU A 124 -6.48 -6.14 -23.46
C LEU A 124 -5.13 -6.60 -24.05
N MET A 125 -4.04 -5.99 -23.62
CA MET A 125 -2.68 -6.37 -23.97
C MET A 125 -2.25 -7.39 -22.95
N TYR A 126 -2.55 -8.63 -23.33
CA TYR A 126 -1.89 -9.86 -22.93
C TYR A 126 -2.26 -10.38 -21.54
N LEU A 127 -3.12 -11.42 -21.57
CA LEU A 127 -2.77 -12.75 -21.03
C LEU A 127 -1.26 -12.94 -20.80
#